data_AF-A0A3S4R4Y7-F1
#
_entry.id   AF-A0A3S4R4Y7-F1
#
_cell.length_a   1.000
_cell.length_b   1.000
_cell.length_c   1.000
_cell.angle_alpha   90.00
_cell.angle_beta   90.00
_cell.angle_gamma   90.00
#
_symmetry.space_group_name_H-M   'P 1'
#
loop_
_entity.id
_entity.type
_entity.pdbx_description
1 polymer ?
#
loop_
_entity_poly.entity_id
_entity_poly.type
_entity_poly.pdbx_seq_one_letter_code
_entity_poly.pdbx_strand_id
1 'polypeptide(L)'
;MRRLPLVVLTVLATCLVTLLAPAGAPAPASAAEACTAGDRCSFYLANSWRPGSADIAFAVGGSPATALVGDWDGNGSDTVGLRRASVLTLLSASRTCAPTTGLAYGRPTDTVLVGDWDGNGTDTPAVRRGNVYHLSNSLTGGAADAIVGYGRAGDEVFVGDWDGNGTDTLALRRGNVFYLKNSLGSGAADVVFGYGRAADEILVGDWDGNGTDTLAVRRGSQWHMRNDLRSGPAQQVVAYGRPTDTALAGDWDGNGTDTPGVYRGARAETTCQTGAATNPGATPSAAPPPAGGQGGSASFTAGTIISDAEFFNAGAMSMEQVRAFLVEKNPRCTPAADGTACLKDYRMTTPTLTSSFCAPYQGAAGEDAATIISKAATACGVNPRVLLVILQKEQGLVTASGSSLTAARYSKAMGFRCPDGSPCDPTYAGLASQVYYAASRLVQYGAQPTSFRFRAGGTYEIAYHPTASCGSSSVTITNRATAALYNYTPYQPNAAALANMQGSGDSCSSYGNRNFWRYYRLWFGSTGV
;
A
#
# COMPACT_ATOMS: atom_id res chain seq x y z
N MET A 1 -77.42 33.76 38.69
CA MET A 1 -76.43 33.02 37.88
C MET A 1 -75.44 34.03 37.30
N ARG A 2 -74.15 33.67 37.26
CA ARG A 2 -72.91 34.50 37.18
C ARG A 2 -72.84 35.40 35.92
N ARG A 3 -72.65 36.73 36.07
CA ARG A 3 -71.41 37.59 36.04
C ARG A 3 -70.72 37.78 34.68
N LEU A 4 -70.56 39.06 34.31
CA LEU A 4 -69.89 39.70 33.16
C LEU A 4 -68.47 39.16 32.83
N PRO A 5 -67.97 39.48 31.61
CA PRO A 5 -66.57 39.83 31.43
C PRO A 5 -66.37 41.25 30.87
N LEU A 6 -65.40 41.93 31.47
CA LEU A 6 -64.66 43.08 30.94
C LEU A 6 -63.18 42.67 31.01
N VAL A 7 -62.38 42.96 29.98
CA VAL A 7 -61.05 43.61 30.09
C VAL A 7 -60.41 43.70 28.70
N VAL A 8 -59.90 44.91 28.49
CA VAL A 8 -59.20 45.50 27.35
C VAL A 8 -57.72 45.12 27.37
N LEU A 9 -57.07 44.95 26.20
CA LEU A 9 -55.68 45.40 26.04
C LEU A 9 -55.33 45.73 24.58
N THR A 10 -55.16 47.02 24.33
CA THR A 10 -54.49 47.67 23.18
C THR A 10 -52.97 47.65 23.33
N VAL A 11 -52.20 47.43 22.25
CA VAL A 11 -50.95 48.16 21.95
C VAL A 11 -50.69 48.21 20.43
N LEU A 12 -50.66 49.41 19.86
CA LEU A 12 -49.93 49.78 18.63
C LEU A 12 -48.53 50.25 19.04
N ALA A 13 -47.48 49.95 18.27
CA ALA A 13 -46.38 50.90 17.98
C ALA A 13 -45.35 50.34 16.96
N THR A 14 -45.18 51.12 15.89
CA THR A 14 -44.05 51.24 14.96
C THR A 14 -42.71 51.56 15.65
N CYS A 15 -41.57 51.02 15.17
CA CYS A 15 -40.55 51.79 14.44
C CYS A 15 -39.25 51.02 14.15
N LEU A 16 -38.79 51.26 12.93
CA LEU A 16 -37.49 51.07 12.28
C LEU A 16 -36.34 51.76 13.05
N VAL A 17 -35.09 51.26 12.97
CA VAL A 17 -33.85 51.98 12.52
C VAL A 17 -32.53 51.30 12.96
N THR A 18 -31.77 50.86 11.93
CA THR A 18 -30.28 50.77 11.77
C THR A 18 -29.45 49.77 12.62
N LEU A 19 -28.34 49.16 12.16
CA LEU A 19 -27.26 49.57 11.25
C LEU A 19 -26.57 48.36 10.57
N LEU A 20 -25.96 48.63 9.40
CA LEU A 20 -24.71 48.07 8.82
C LEU A 20 -24.70 46.62 8.28
N ALA A 21 -24.71 46.52 6.95
CA ALA A 21 -23.88 45.52 6.26
C ALA A 21 -22.39 45.89 6.45
N PRO A 22 -21.51 44.89 6.63
CA PRO A 22 -20.95 44.27 5.44
C PRO A 22 -20.99 42.74 5.57
N ALA A 23 -21.64 42.06 4.62
CA ALA A 23 -21.30 40.66 4.37
C ALA A 23 -19.89 40.68 3.77
N GLY A 24 -18.89 40.49 4.64
CA GLY A 24 -17.49 40.39 4.25
C GLY A 24 -17.35 39.37 3.12
N ALA A 25 -16.67 39.77 2.06
CA ALA A 25 -16.29 38.86 0.99
C ALA A 25 -15.60 37.63 1.60
N PRO A 26 -16.02 36.39 1.28
CA PRO A 26 -15.26 35.22 1.67
C PRO A 26 -13.94 35.21 0.89
N ALA A 27 -12.85 35.56 1.56
CA ALA A 27 -11.50 35.29 1.10
C ALA A 27 -11.05 33.90 1.64
N PRO A 28 -10.16 33.21 0.92
CA PRO A 28 -10.47 31.97 0.22
C PRO A 28 -10.29 30.72 1.10
N ALA A 29 -10.95 29.64 0.70
CA ALA A 29 -10.55 28.31 1.14
C ALA A 29 -9.19 27.95 0.50
N SER A 30 -8.16 27.77 1.33
CA SER A 30 -6.90 27.09 0.99
C SER A 30 -6.34 26.52 2.30
N ALA A 31 -6.03 25.24 2.44
CA ALA A 31 -5.31 24.40 1.49
C ALA A 31 -6.11 23.19 1.00
N ALA A 32 -6.07 23.01 -0.31
CA ALA A 32 -6.27 21.74 -0.97
C ALA A 32 -4.98 21.46 -1.75
N GLU A 33 -4.53 20.21 -1.82
CA GLU A 33 -4.03 19.73 -3.11
C GLU A 33 -5.23 19.12 -3.83
N ALA A 34 -5.94 20.00 -4.53
CA ALA A 34 -7.19 19.66 -5.15
C ALA A 34 -7.00 19.06 -6.55
N CYS A 35 -7.90 18.16 -6.89
CA CYS A 35 -8.52 18.22 -8.20
C CYS A 35 -9.34 19.52 -8.35
N THR A 36 -8.74 20.64 -8.75
CA THR A 36 -9.43 21.92 -9.05
C THR A 36 -9.34 22.24 -10.54
N ALA A 37 -10.31 22.80 -11.26
CA ALA A 37 -11.69 23.20 -10.98
C ALA A 37 -12.57 22.69 -12.14
N GLY A 38 -13.81 22.27 -11.85
CA GLY A 38 -14.79 21.86 -12.87
C GLY A 38 -14.93 20.35 -13.12
N ASP A 39 -14.85 19.51 -12.07
CA ASP A 39 -15.24 18.08 -12.17
C ASP A 39 -14.31 17.21 -13.05
N ARG A 40 -13.01 17.56 -13.07
CA ARG A 40 -11.98 16.91 -13.92
C ARG A 40 -11.43 15.59 -13.37
N CYS A 41 -11.81 15.17 -12.17
CA CYS A 41 -11.41 13.89 -11.62
C CYS A 41 -12.40 12.78 -11.92
N SER A 42 -11.87 11.57 -11.95
CA SER A 42 -12.62 10.34 -12.16
C SER A 42 -12.90 9.64 -10.85
N PHE A 43 -11.97 9.68 -9.89
CA PHE A 43 -12.09 9.02 -8.60
C PHE A 43 -12.06 10.03 -7.45
N TYR A 44 -12.90 9.76 -6.46
CA TYR A 44 -13.03 10.52 -5.22
C TYR A 44 -13.18 9.49 -4.09
N LEU A 45 -12.13 9.29 -3.31
CA LEU A 45 -12.04 8.29 -2.25
C LEU A 45 -11.92 9.00 -0.90
N ALA A 46 -12.62 8.52 0.12
CA ALA A 46 -12.58 9.04 1.46
C ALA A 46 -12.10 7.96 2.41
N ASN A 47 -11.14 8.29 3.27
CA ASN A 47 -10.51 7.40 4.25
C ASN A 47 -11.34 7.29 5.54
N SER A 48 -12.57 7.82 5.53
CA SER A 48 -13.47 7.71 6.66
C SER A 48 -14.93 7.87 6.24
N TRP A 49 -15.83 7.36 7.08
CA TRP A 49 -17.28 7.54 6.96
C TRP A 49 -17.78 8.92 7.40
N ARG A 50 -16.88 9.92 7.49
CA ARG A 50 -17.26 11.29 7.86
C ARG A 50 -17.92 12.00 6.67
N PRO A 51 -19.04 12.71 6.87
CA PRO A 51 -19.58 13.58 5.82
C PRO A 51 -18.54 14.63 5.43
N GLY A 52 -18.23 14.76 4.14
CA GLY A 52 -17.18 15.68 3.70
C GLY A 52 -16.71 15.46 2.27
N SER A 53 -15.65 16.18 1.90
CA SER A 53 -14.93 15.98 0.64
C SER A 53 -14.11 14.69 0.68
N ALA A 54 -13.76 14.18 -0.50
CA ALA A 54 -12.77 13.12 -0.64
C ALA A 54 -11.42 13.51 -0.04
N ASP A 55 -10.75 12.54 0.57
CA ASP A 55 -9.36 12.65 1.03
C ASP A 55 -8.39 12.45 -0.14
N ILE A 56 -8.77 11.58 -1.09
CA ILE A 56 -7.99 11.25 -2.28
C ILE A 56 -8.85 11.54 -3.51
N ALA A 57 -8.36 12.36 -4.43
CA ALA A 57 -9.04 12.61 -5.70
C ALA A 57 -8.05 12.65 -6.86
N PHE A 58 -8.30 11.84 -7.88
CA PHE A 58 -7.42 11.75 -9.04
C PHE A 58 -8.19 11.42 -10.33
N ALA A 59 -7.53 11.69 -11.45
CA ALA A 59 -8.05 11.40 -12.78
C ALA A 59 -7.31 10.19 -13.35
N VAL A 60 -8.07 9.31 -14.02
CA VAL A 60 -7.50 8.28 -14.87
C VAL A 60 -8.12 8.44 -16.25
N GLY A 61 -7.27 8.68 -17.25
CA GLY A 61 -7.71 8.97 -18.62
C GLY A 61 -8.22 7.74 -19.39
N GLY A 62 -8.81 8.00 -20.57
CA GLY A 62 -9.12 6.99 -21.59
C GLY A 62 -10.62 6.80 -21.89
N SER A 63 -10.96 5.74 -22.63
CA SER A 63 -12.35 5.34 -22.92
C SER A 63 -13.08 4.88 -21.65
N PRO A 64 -14.43 4.88 -21.65
CA PRO A 64 -15.23 4.33 -20.56
C PRO A 64 -14.73 2.95 -20.13
N ALA A 65 -14.64 2.74 -18.83
CA ALA A 65 -14.15 1.52 -18.21
C ALA A 65 -15.02 1.21 -17.00
N THR A 66 -15.07 -0.07 -16.62
CA THR A 66 -15.62 -0.47 -15.33
C THR A 66 -14.53 -0.28 -14.28
N ALA A 67 -14.84 0.45 -13.21
CA ALA A 67 -13.95 0.55 -12.07
C ALA A 67 -13.99 -0.75 -11.24
N LEU A 68 -12.83 -1.17 -10.79
CA LEU A 68 -12.61 -2.29 -9.89
C LEU A 68 -11.85 -1.77 -8.66
N VAL A 69 -11.93 -2.49 -7.56
CA VAL A 69 -11.20 -2.19 -6.32
C VAL A 69 -10.58 -3.49 -5.84
N GLY A 70 -9.36 -3.40 -5.33
CA GLY A 70 -8.70 -4.50 -4.64
C GLY A 70 -7.27 -4.15 -4.24
N ASP A 71 -6.71 -4.96 -3.35
CA ASP A 71 -5.30 -4.99 -2.97
C ASP A 71 -4.50 -5.88 -3.95
N TRP A 72 -4.20 -5.33 -5.12
CA TRP A 72 -3.50 -6.07 -6.18
C TRP A 72 -2.03 -6.37 -5.85
N ASP A 73 -1.44 -5.76 -4.82
CA ASP A 73 -0.02 -5.93 -4.50
C ASP A 73 0.25 -6.53 -3.10
N GLY A 74 -0.81 -6.85 -2.36
CA GLY A 74 -0.80 -7.55 -1.07
C GLY A 74 -0.24 -6.70 0.06
N ASN A 75 -0.41 -5.37 -0.01
CA ASN A 75 0.11 -4.44 0.98
C ASN A 75 -0.89 -4.07 2.10
N GLY A 76 -2.13 -4.57 2.00
CA GLY A 76 -3.26 -4.32 2.87
C GLY A 76 -4.06 -3.06 2.53
N SER A 77 -3.76 -2.36 1.43
CA SER A 77 -4.50 -1.16 0.99
C SER A 77 -5.10 -1.38 -0.40
N ASP A 78 -6.37 -1.02 -0.53
CA ASP A 78 -7.07 -1.07 -1.79
C ASP A 78 -6.67 0.04 -2.75
N THR A 79 -6.58 -0.36 -4.01
CA THR A 79 -6.30 0.56 -5.11
C THR A 79 -7.23 0.29 -6.29
N VAL A 80 -7.40 1.31 -7.13
CA VAL A 80 -8.37 1.21 -8.21
C VAL A 80 -7.83 0.41 -9.39
N GLY A 81 -8.66 -0.47 -9.93
CA GLY A 81 -8.48 -1.10 -11.23
C GLY A 81 -9.47 -0.55 -12.26
N LEU A 82 -9.11 -0.67 -13.53
CA LEU A 82 -9.99 -0.34 -14.66
C LEU A 82 -10.09 -1.53 -15.60
N ARG A 83 -11.31 -1.92 -15.93
CA ARG A 83 -11.57 -2.95 -16.94
C ARG A 83 -12.10 -2.34 -18.24
N ARG A 84 -11.47 -2.71 -19.34
CA ARG A 84 -11.91 -2.41 -20.71
C ARG A 84 -11.96 -3.70 -21.52
N ALA A 85 -13.16 -4.13 -21.90
CA ALA A 85 -13.38 -5.43 -22.51
C ALA A 85 -12.72 -6.54 -21.66
N SER A 86 -11.81 -7.33 -22.21
CA SER A 86 -11.10 -8.39 -21.47
C SER A 86 -9.81 -7.93 -20.79
N VAL A 87 -9.45 -6.65 -20.87
CA VAL A 87 -8.19 -6.12 -20.31
C VAL A 87 -8.46 -5.39 -19.00
N LEU A 88 -7.71 -5.77 -17.97
CA LEU A 88 -7.66 -5.11 -16.68
C LEU A 88 -6.38 -4.28 -16.60
N THR A 89 -6.49 -3.07 -16.09
CA THR A 89 -5.38 -2.16 -15.78
C THR A 89 -5.49 -1.79 -14.32
N LEU A 90 -4.59 -2.31 -13.50
CA LEU A 90 -4.61 -2.22 -12.05
C LEU A 90 -3.61 -1.15 -11.62
N LEU A 91 -4.02 -0.13 -10.88
CA LEU A 91 -3.11 0.91 -10.41
C LEU A 91 -2.42 0.43 -9.14
N SER A 92 -1.11 0.64 -9.01
CA SER A 92 -0.37 0.31 -7.79
C SER A 92 -0.56 1.34 -6.66
N ALA A 93 -1.37 2.38 -6.90
CA ALA A 93 -1.67 3.44 -5.93
C ALA A 93 -2.88 4.26 -6.43
N SER A 94 -3.69 4.76 -5.51
CA SER A 94 -4.85 5.61 -5.78
C SER A 94 -4.46 7.06 -6.11
N ARG A 95 -3.65 7.24 -7.16
CA ARG A 95 -3.16 8.54 -7.62
C ARG A 95 -2.92 8.58 -9.12
N THR A 96 -2.91 9.79 -9.67
CA THR A 96 -2.60 10.04 -11.08
C THR A 96 -1.22 9.49 -11.44
N CYS A 97 -1.11 8.86 -12.60
CA CYS A 97 0.14 8.28 -13.11
C CYS A 97 0.78 7.22 -12.20
N ALA A 98 0.01 6.56 -11.34
CA ALA A 98 0.48 5.38 -10.63
C ALA A 98 0.99 4.32 -11.64
N PRO A 99 2.07 3.60 -11.34
CA PRO A 99 2.42 2.39 -12.08
C PRO A 99 1.21 1.50 -12.24
N THR A 100 1.06 0.88 -13.42
CA THR A 100 -0.07 0.00 -13.70
C THR A 100 0.39 -1.38 -14.08
N THR A 101 -0.35 -2.38 -13.61
CA THR A 101 -0.24 -3.77 -14.07
C THR A 101 -1.37 -4.03 -15.06
N GLY A 102 -1.02 -4.45 -16.27
CA GLY A 102 -1.99 -4.80 -17.31
C GLY A 102 -2.08 -6.31 -17.49
N LEU A 103 -3.29 -6.86 -17.46
CA LEU A 103 -3.52 -8.26 -17.81
C LEU A 103 -4.79 -8.46 -18.63
N ALA A 104 -4.83 -9.55 -19.40
CA ALA A 104 -6.05 -9.99 -20.07
C ALA A 104 -6.61 -11.21 -19.36
N TYR A 105 -7.86 -11.13 -18.91
CA TYR A 105 -8.55 -12.24 -18.27
C TYR A 105 -10.03 -12.28 -18.63
N GLY A 106 -10.49 -13.45 -19.08
CA GLY A 106 -11.84 -13.67 -19.56
C GLY A 106 -12.17 -13.04 -20.92
N ARG A 107 -13.46 -12.97 -21.21
CA ARG A 107 -14.05 -12.44 -22.45
C ARG A 107 -14.65 -11.05 -22.21
N PRO A 108 -14.80 -10.21 -23.24
CA PRO A 108 -15.41 -8.89 -23.08
C PRO A 108 -16.81 -8.89 -22.46
N THR A 109 -17.59 -9.95 -22.69
CA THR A 109 -18.96 -10.11 -22.16
C THR A 109 -19.02 -10.69 -20.76
N ASP A 110 -17.89 -11.17 -20.21
CA ASP A 110 -17.88 -11.73 -18.86
C ASP A 110 -18.04 -10.60 -17.84
N THR A 111 -18.74 -10.88 -16.74
CA THR A 111 -18.70 -10.05 -15.53
C THR A 111 -17.40 -10.37 -14.79
N VAL A 112 -16.67 -9.34 -14.37
CA VAL A 112 -15.45 -9.51 -13.55
C VAL A 112 -15.79 -9.27 -12.09
N LEU A 113 -15.22 -10.13 -11.25
CA LEU A 113 -15.24 -10.08 -9.81
C LEU A 113 -13.79 -9.99 -9.32
N VAL A 114 -13.59 -9.49 -8.12
CA VAL A 114 -12.28 -9.29 -7.51
C VAL A 114 -12.35 -9.81 -6.09
N GLY A 115 -11.32 -10.51 -5.67
CA GLY A 115 -11.13 -10.94 -4.29
C GLY A 115 -9.89 -11.79 -4.09
N ASP A 116 -9.57 -12.07 -2.84
CA ASP A 116 -8.51 -12.97 -2.40
C ASP A 116 -9.03 -14.42 -2.27
N TRP A 117 -9.07 -15.12 -3.40
CA TRP A 117 -9.68 -16.45 -3.49
C TRP A 117 -8.90 -17.56 -2.76
N ASP A 118 -7.63 -17.32 -2.41
CA ASP A 118 -6.76 -18.32 -1.77
C ASP A 118 -6.17 -17.88 -0.42
N GLY A 119 -6.60 -16.73 0.09
CA GLY A 119 -6.31 -16.26 1.44
C GLY A 119 -4.88 -15.78 1.62
N ASN A 120 -4.24 -15.29 0.55
CA ASN A 120 -2.86 -14.85 0.57
C ASN A 120 -2.68 -13.34 0.85
N GLY A 121 -3.78 -12.61 0.94
CA GLY A 121 -3.88 -11.16 1.11
C GLY A 121 -3.81 -10.36 -0.19
N THR A 122 -3.82 -10.99 -1.37
CA THR A 122 -3.76 -10.30 -2.68
C THR A 122 -5.03 -10.55 -3.48
N ASP A 123 -5.64 -9.46 -3.91
CA ASP A 123 -6.83 -9.52 -4.74
C ASP A 123 -6.52 -9.86 -6.19
N THR A 124 -7.30 -10.78 -6.73
CA THR A 124 -7.13 -11.32 -8.07
C THR A 124 -8.47 -11.47 -8.79
N PRO A 125 -8.49 -11.42 -10.14
CA PRO A 125 -9.75 -11.41 -10.86
C PRO A 125 -10.39 -12.79 -11.01
N ALA A 126 -11.71 -12.84 -10.90
CA ALA A 126 -12.52 -13.93 -11.41
C ALA A 126 -13.46 -13.44 -12.52
N VAL A 127 -13.84 -14.33 -13.43
CA VAL A 127 -14.83 -14.04 -14.48
C VAL A 127 -16.03 -14.97 -14.35
N ARG A 128 -17.24 -14.39 -14.46
CA ARG A 128 -18.50 -15.11 -14.33
C ARG A 128 -19.18 -15.33 -15.68
N ARG A 129 -19.68 -16.56 -15.90
CA ARG A 129 -20.48 -16.98 -17.05
C ARG A 129 -21.71 -17.75 -16.56
N GLY A 130 -22.85 -17.08 -16.51
CA GLY A 130 -24.06 -17.67 -15.92
C GLY A 130 -23.82 -17.95 -14.43
N ASN A 131 -23.94 -19.19 -14.00
CA ASN A 131 -23.67 -19.61 -12.62
C ASN A 131 -22.27 -20.22 -12.40
N VAL A 132 -21.38 -20.09 -13.38
CA VAL A 132 -20.01 -20.61 -13.34
C VAL A 132 -19.02 -19.46 -13.18
N TYR A 133 -18.04 -19.65 -12.30
CA TYR A 133 -17.01 -18.69 -11.95
C TYR A 133 -15.66 -19.30 -12.29
N HIS A 134 -14.83 -18.55 -13.00
CA HIS A 134 -13.46 -18.91 -13.36
C HIS A 134 -12.53 -17.98 -12.60
N LEU A 135 -11.84 -18.51 -11.60
CA LEU A 135 -11.02 -17.76 -10.64
C LEU A 135 -9.55 -17.82 -11.07
N SER A 136 -8.85 -16.72 -10.94
CA SER A 136 -7.39 -16.64 -11.11
C SER A 136 -6.79 -16.24 -9.78
N ASN A 137 -5.72 -16.89 -9.36
CA ASN A 137 -4.91 -16.50 -8.21
C ASN A 137 -3.65 -15.75 -8.65
N SER A 138 -3.68 -15.19 -9.87
CA SER A 138 -2.55 -14.48 -10.47
C SER A 138 -2.99 -13.25 -11.25
N LEU A 139 -2.08 -12.30 -11.36
CA LEU A 139 -2.24 -11.06 -12.13
C LEU A 139 -1.52 -11.08 -13.49
N THR A 140 -1.24 -12.27 -14.02
CA THR A 140 -0.54 -12.46 -15.31
C THR A 140 -1.48 -12.85 -16.46
N GLY A 141 -2.76 -13.11 -16.16
CA GLY A 141 -3.75 -13.62 -17.11
C GLY A 141 -3.54 -15.11 -17.43
N GLY A 142 -4.41 -15.68 -18.27
CA GLY A 142 -4.33 -17.09 -18.68
C GLY A 142 -5.54 -17.93 -18.31
N ALA A 143 -5.31 -19.23 -18.09
CA ALA A 143 -6.35 -20.16 -17.65
C ALA A 143 -6.76 -19.88 -16.21
N ALA A 144 -7.96 -20.33 -15.82
CA ALA A 144 -8.42 -20.24 -14.45
C ALA A 144 -7.75 -21.30 -13.57
N ASP A 145 -7.33 -20.92 -12.37
CA ASP A 145 -6.80 -21.81 -11.35
C ASP A 145 -7.90 -22.67 -10.72
N ALA A 146 -9.10 -22.08 -10.57
CA ALA A 146 -10.29 -22.78 -10.10
C ALA A 146 -11.53 -22.44 -10.94
N ILE A 147 -12.42 -23.42 -11.09
CA ILE A 147 -13.72 -23.24 -11.73
C ILE A 147 -14.79 -23.80 -10.81
N VAL A 148 -15.70 -22.93 -10.35
CA VAL A 148 -16.76 -23.30 -9.41
C VAL A 148 -18.13 -22.90 -9.93
N GLY A 149 -19.16 -23.63 -9.50
CA GLY A 149 -20.55 -23.33 -9.83
C GLY A 149 -21.34 -22.99 -8.58
N TYR A 150 -22.00 -21.84 -8.56
CA TYR A 150 -22.86 -21.44 -7.45
C TYR A 150 -24.04 -20.58 -7.93
N GLY A 151 -25.21 -20.80 -7.35
CA GLY A 151 -26.40 -20.02 -7.68
C GLY A 151 -27.00 -20.27 -9.06
N ARG A 152 -27.74 -19.26 -9.52
CA ARG A 152 -28.46 -19.21 -10.79
C ARG A 152 -27.84 -18.13 -11.69
N ALA A 153 -27.99 -18.29 -13.01
CA ALA A 153 -27.46 -17.33 -13.97
C ALA A 153 -28.01 -15.89 -13.81
N GLY A 154 -29.23 -15.76 -13.30
CA GLY A 154 -29.88 -14.46 -13.07
C GLY A 154 -29.59 -13.83 -11.70
N ASP A 155 -28.80 -14.47 -10.84
CA ASP A 155 -28.44 -13.90 -9.54
C ASP A 155 -27.44 -12.74 -9.72
N GLU A 156 -27.59 -11.69 -8.92
CA GLU A 156 -26.53 -10.70 -8.67
C GLU A 156 -25.48 -11.33 -7.75
N VAL A 157 -24.20 -10.97 -7.93
CA VAL A 157 -23.09 -11.61 -7.21
C VAL A 157 -22.19 -10.57 -6.59
N PHE A 158 -21.75 -10.87 -5.37
CA PHE A 158 -20.80 -10.09 -4.60
C PHE A 158 -19.72 -11.01 -4.03
N VAL A 159 -18.59 -10.41 -3.67
CA VAL A 159 -17.39 -11.09 -3.17
C VAL A 159 -17.01 -10.45 -1.84
N GLY A 160 -16.58 -11.27 -0.90
CA GLY A 160 -16.01 -10.84 0.37
C GLY A 160 -15.71 -12.00 1.31
N ASP A 161 -15.03 -11.70 2.40
CA ASP A 161 -14.72 -12.60 3.51
C ASP A 161 -15.85 -12.58 4.54
N TRP A 162 -16.88 -13.38 4.29
CA TRP A 162 -18.10 -13.37 5.10
C TRP A 162 -17.94 -13.98 6.51
N ASP A 163 -16.83 -14.67 6.79
CA ASP A 163 -16.59 -15.31 8.10
C ASP A 163 -15.26 -14.97 8.76
N GLY A 164 -14.51 -14.03 8.20
CA GLY A 164 -13.31 -13.44 8.80
C GLY A 164 -12.12 -14.39 8.79
N ASN A 165 -12.04 -15.29 7.81
CA ASN A 165 -10.97 -16.28 7.70
C ASN A 165 -9.80 -15.84 6.81
N GLY A 166 -9.93 -14.68 6.17
CA GLY A 166 -9.00 -14.06 5.23
C GLY A 166 -9.18 -14.49 3.77
N THR A 167 -10.18 -15.30 3.43
CA THR A 167 -10.44 -15.76 2.06
C THR A 167 -11.78 -15.26 1.56
N ASP A 168 -11.76 -14.70 0.35
CA ASP A 168 -12.95 -14.20 -0.30
C ASP A 168 -13.80 -15.30 -0.95
N THR A 169 -15.10 -15.18 -0.73
CA THR A 169 -16.09 -16.14 -1.20
C THR A 169 -17.35 -15.45 -1.72
N LEU A 170 -18.35 -16.20 -2.19
CA LEU A 170 -19.44 -15.66 -3.00
C LEU A 170 -20.73 -15.41 -2.19
N ALA A 171 -21.32 -14.23 -2.41
CA ALA A 171 -22.68 -13.93 -2.04
C ALA A 171 -23.56 -13.74 -3.27
N LEU A 172 -24.80 -14.23 -3.20
CA LEU A 172 -25.79 -14.07 -4.27
C LEU A 172 -26.97 -13.26 -3.77
N ARG A 173 -27.60 -12.46 -4.64
CA ARG A 173 -28.80 -11.70 -4.30
C ARG A 173 -29.97 -11.99 -5.24
N ARG A 174 -31.14 -12.14 -4.64
CA ARG A 174 -32.45 -12.26 -5.32
C ARG A 174 -33.45 -11.30 -4.66
N GLY A 175 -33.80 -10.23 -5.36
CA GLY A 175 -34.61 -9.17 -4.78
C GLY A 175 -33.88 -8.50 -3.61
N ASN A 176 -34.42 -8.60 -2.40
CA ASN A 176 -33.75 -8.09 -1.19
C ASN A 176 -33.11 -9.19 -0.33
N VAL A 177 -33.06 -10.44 -0.80
CA VAL A 177 -32.52 -11.58 -0.05
C VAL A 177 -31.12 -11.93 -0.55
N PHE A 178 -30.19 -12.06 0.40
CA PHE A 178 -28.81 -12.48 0.19
C PHE A 178 -28.61 -13.94 0.60
N TYR A 179 -27.75 -14.63 -0.14
CA TYR A 179 -27.39 -16.04 0.03
C TYR A 179 -25.86 -16.15 0.01
N LEU A 180 -25.23 -16.09 1.18
CA LEU A 180 -23.78 -16.08 1.34
C LEU A 180 -23.27 -17.50 1.49
N LYS A 181 -22.07 -17.74 0.97
CA LYS A 181 -21.39 -19.02 1.07
C LYS A 181 -19.96 -18.78 1.52
N ASN A 182 -19.56 -19.43 2.61
CA ASN A 182 -18.22 -19.29 3.21
C ASN A 182 -17.18 -20.18 2.52
N SER A 183 -17.52 -20.74 1.36
CA SER A 183 -16.65 -21.66 0.62
C SER A 183 -16.89 -21.55 -0.88
N LEU A 184 -15.82 -21.71 -1.65
CA LEU A 184 -15.86 -21.70 -3.10
C LEU A 184 -16.28 -23.07 -3.63
N GLY A 185 -17.60 -23.27 -3.75
CA GLY A 185 -18.16 -24.51 -4.25
C GLY A 185 -19.67 -24.47 -4.46
N SER A 186 -20.22 -25.56 -4.98
CA SER A 186 -21.67 -25.71 -5.13
C SER A 186 -22.35 -26.02 -3.79
N GLY A 187 -23.68 -25.87 -3.73
CA GLY A 187 -24.49 -26.30 -2.59
C GLY A 187 -25.40 -25.21 -2.07
N ALA A 188 -25.92 -25.43 -0.85
CA ALA A 188 -26.71 -24.43 -0.15
C ALA A 188 -25.83 -23.27 0.34
N ALA A 189 -26.49 -22.15 0.60
CA ALA A 189 -25.91 -20.98 1.27
C ALA A 189 -25.75 -21.27 2.76
N ASP A 190 -24.68 -20.74 3.35
CA ASP A 190 -24.38 -20.86 4.77
C ASP A 190 -25.14 -19.80 5.58
N VAL A 191 -25.32 -18.59 5.00
CA VAL A 191 -26.08 -17.50 5.60
C VAL A 191 -27.12 -16.97 4.61
N VAL A 192 -28.36 -16.79 5.09
CA VAL A 192 -29.48 -16.24 4.29
C VAL A 192 -30.20 -15.16 5.08
N PHE A 193 -30.29 -13.95 4.53
CA PHE A 193 -30.96 -12.82 5.19
C PHE A 193 -31.47 -11.78 4.18
N GLY A 194 -32.41 -10.94 4.62
CA GLY A 194 -32.92 -9.83 3.83
C GLY A 194 -32.31 -8.49 4.24
N TYR A 195 -31.84 -7.68 3.28
CA TYR A 195 -31.39 -6.32 3.55
C TYR A 195 -31.63 -5.39 2.36
N GLY A 196 -31.99 -4.14 2.65
CA GLY A 196 -32.30 -3.13 1.64
C GLY A 196 -33.56 -3.43 0.81
N ARG A 197 -33.66 -2.72 -0.33
CA ARG A 197 -34.72 -2.86 -1.34
C ARG A 197 -34.13 -3.45 -2.61
N ALA A 198 -34.94 -4.10 -3.44
CA ALA A 198 -34.48 -4.74 -4.67
C ALA A 198 -33.76 -3.80 -5.66
N ALA A 199 -34.07 -2.50 -5.63
CA ALA A 199 -33.44 -1.49 -6.49
C ALA A 199 -32.21 -0.80 -5.86
N ASP A 200 -31.87 -1.13 -4.61
CA ASP A 200 -30.69 -0.55 -3.97
C ASP A 200 -29.40 -1.12 -4.63
N GLU A 201 -28.41 -0.24 -4.82
CA GLU A 201 -27.02 -0.61 -5.16
C GLU A 201 -26.35 -1.20 -3.92
N ILE A 202 -25.55 -2.25 -4.07
CA ILE A 202 -24.96 -3.01 -2.95
C ILE A 202 -23.45 -2.86 -2.99
N LEU A 203 -22.86 -2.61 -1.82
CA LEU A 203 -21.42 -2.57 -1.61
C LEU A 203 -21.06 -3.57 -0.50
N VAL A 204 -19.86 -4.11 -0.61
CA VAL A 204 -19.27 -5.05 0.34
C VAL A 204 -18.04 -4.41 0.95
N GLY A 205 -17.78 -4.72 2.22
CA GLY A 205 -16.56 -4.37 2.90
C GLY A 205 -16.62 -4.60 4.41
N ASP A 206 -15.45 -4.53 5.02
CA ASP A 206 -15.21 -4.54 6.46
C ASP A 206 -15.32 -3.11 7.01
N TRP A 207 -16.53 -2.72 7.40
CA TRP A 207 -16.79 -1.34 7.79
C TRP A 207 -16.24 -0.96 9.17
N ASP A 208 -15.84 -1.92 10.00
CA ASP A 208 -15.32 -1.68 11.35
C ASP A 208 -13.92 -2.22 11.62
N GLY A 209 -13.27 -2.84 10.64
CA GLY A 209 -11.88 -3.29 10.72
C GLY A 209 -11.69 -4.59 11.50
N ASN A 210 -12.71 -5.45 11.54
CA ASN A 210 -12.67 -6.71 12.28
C ASN A 210 -12.23 -7.93 11.44
N GLY A 211 -12.00 -7.74 10.14
CA GLY A 211 -11.64 -8.73 9.13
C GLY A 211 -12.84 -9.43 8.48
N THR A 212 -14.08 -9.11 8.82
CA THR A 212 -15.29 -9.72 8.23
C THR A 212 -16.04 -8.74 7.36
N ASP A 213 -16.27 -9.13 6.13
CA ASP A 213 -17.05 -8.35 5.19
C ASP A 213 -18.55 -8.41 5.48
N THR A 214 -19.18 -7.25 5.36
CA THR A 214 -20.62 -7.11 5.49
C THR A 214 -21.18 -6.20 4.39
N LEU A 215 -22.44 -5.75 4.52
CA LEU A 215 -23.14 -5.11 3.40
C LEU A 215 -23.53 -3.67 3.70
N ALA A 216 -23.36 -2.80 2.70
CA ALA A 216 -23.99 -1.50 2.63
C ALA A 216 -24.93 -1.44 1.42
N VAL A 217 -26.01 -0.68 1.56
CA VAL A 217 -26.90 -0.38 0.44
C VAL A 217 -26.90 1.12 0.14
N ARG A 218 -26.88 1.48 -1.14
CA ARG A 218 -26.80 2.87 -1.58
C ARG A 218 -28.06 3.31 -2.33
N ARG A 219 -28.53 4.51 -1.98
CA ARG A 219 -29.72 5.17 -2.54
C ARG A 219 -29.41 6.62 -2.85
N GLY A 220 -29.15 6.90 -4.12
CA GLY A 220 -28.61 8.21 -4.51
C GLY A 220 -27.26 8.43 -3.82
N SER A 221 -27.12 9.49 -3.03
CA SER A 221 -25.88 9.73 -2.25
C SER A 221 -25.90 9.16 -0.85
N GLN A 222 -26.99 8.52 -0.40
CA GLN A 222 -27.09 7.94 0.94
C GLN A 222 -26.62 6.49 0.96
N TRP A 223 -25.70 6.20 1.86
CA TRP A 223 -25.14 4.90 2.15
C TRP A 223 -25.72 4.40 3.47
N HIS A 224 -26.33 3.23 3.45
CA HIS A 224 -27.00 2.59 4.57
C HIS A 224 -26.21 1.33 4.93
N MET A 225 -25.31 1.44 5.89
CA MET A 225 -24.40 0.37 6.28
C MET A 225 -25.00 -0.52 7.36
N ARG A 226 -24.63 -1.78 7.32
CA ARG A 226 -24.93 -2.75 8.36
C ARG A 226 -23.74 -3.66 8.55
N ASN A 227 -23.17 -3.62 9.74
CA ASN A 227 -21.97 -4.35 10.15
C ASN A 227 -22.30 -5.72 10.76
N ASP A 228 -23.38 -6.35 10.28
CA ASP A 228 -23.71 -7.74 10.59
C ASP A 228 -24.46 -8.39 9.42
N LEU A 229 -24.33 -9.72 9.31
CA LEU A 229 -24.97 -10.51 8.25
C LEU A 229 -26.37 -10.97 8.65
N ARG A 230 -27.21 -10.04 9.12
CA ARG A 230 -28.59 -10.30 9.57
C ARG A 230 -29.57 -9.32 8.96
N SER A 231 -30.87 -9.64 9.07
CA SER A 231 -31.92 -8.72 8.63
C SER A 231 -32.14 -7.58 9.63
N GLY A 232 -32.51 -6.40 9.14
CA GLY A 232 -32.91 -5.27 9.99
C GLY A 232 -32.61 -3.91 9.36
N PRO A 233 -32.79 -2.81 10.11
CA PRO A 233 -32.47 -1.46 9.63
C PRO A 233 -30.95 -1.28 9.47
N ALA A 234 -30.54 -0.26 8.72
CA ALA A 234 -29.15 0.16 8.70
C ALA A 234 -28.70 0.58 10.10
N GLN A 235 -27.48 0.21 10.48
CA GLN A 235 -26.86 0.64 11.73
C GLN A 235 -26.26 2.04 11.61
N GLN A 236 -25.78 2.38 10.41
CA GLN A 236 -25.23 3.71 10.12
C GLN A 236 -25.75 4.20 8.77
N VAL A 237 -25.99 5.52 8.69
CA VAL A 237 -26.38 6.19 7.45
C VAL A 237 -25.54 7.44 7.25
N VAL A 238 -24.92 7.54 6.08
CA VAL A 238 -23.98 8.59 5.72
C VAL A 238 -24.21 9.04 4.28
N ALA A 239 -23.85 10.28 3.97
CA ALA A 239 -23.98 10.83 2.63
C ALA A 239 -22.60 11.03 2.02
N TYR A 240 -22.35 10.43 0.85
CA TYR A 240 -21.10 10.58 0.13
C TYR A 240 -21.29 10.46 -1.39
N GLY A 241 -20.62 11.35 -2.12
CA GLY A 241 -20.71 11.47 -3.57
C GLY A 241 -22.04 12.00 -4.09
N ARG A 242 -22.25 11.89 -5.40
CA ARG A 242 -23.47 12.29 -6.10
C ARG A 242 -24.33 11.09 -6.46
N PRO A 243 -25.66 11.24 -6.60
CA PRO A 243 -26.54 10.16 -7.02
C PRO A 243 -26.18 9.49 -8.35
N THR A 244 -25.47 10.18 -9.23
CA THR A 244 -25.06 9.68 -10.56
C THR A 244 -23.68 9.01 -10.55
N ASP A 245 -22.95 9.05 -9.44
CA ASP A 245 -21.64 8.44 -9.36
C ASP A 245 -21.77 6.92 -9.15
N THR A 246 -20.86 6.14 -9.73
CA THR A 246 -20.68 4.72 -9.41
C THR A 246 -20.03 4.60 -8.04
N ALA A 247 -20.61 3.81 -7.14
CA ALA A 247 -20.08 3.62 -5.81
C ALA A 247 -18.94 2.59 -5.78
N LEU A 248 -17.96 2.82 -4.92
CA LEU A 248 -16.83 1.95 -4.63
C LEU A 248 -16.66 1.86 -3.12
N ALA A 249 -16.16 0.74 -2.64
CA ALA A 249 -15.75 0.54 -1.25
C ALA A 249 -14.36 -0.10 -1.27
N GLY A 250 -13.52 0.31 -0.32
CA GLY A 250 -12.18 -0.23 -0.14
C GLY A 250 -11.44 0.47 1.00
N ASP A 251 -10.37 -0.15 1.46
CA ASP A 251 -9.41 0.38 2.43
C ASP A 251 -8.32 1.18 1.71
N TRP A 252 -8.64 2.42 1.37
CA TRP A 252 -7.75 3.27 0.57
C TRP A 252 -6.42 3.63 1.26
N ASP A 253 -6.31 3.41 2.57
CA ASP A 253 -5.18 3.85 3.39
C ASP A 253 -4.67 2.81 4.40
N GLY A 254 -5.05 1.56 4.25
CA GLY A 254 -4.41 0.40 4.86
C GLY A 254 -4.66 0.22 6.36
N ASN A 255 -5.84 0.58 6.91
CA ASN A 255 -6.20 0.24 8.31
C ASN A 255 -6.97 -1.06 8.48
N GLY A 256 -7.27 -1.76 7.40
CA GLY A 256 -8.24 -2.85 7.35
C GLY A 256 -9.69 -2.38 7.43
N THR A 257 -10.01 -1.08 7.31
CA THR A 257 -11.42 -0.62 7.32
C THR A 257 -11.82 -0.08 5.96
N ASP A 258 -12.86 -0.65 5.39
CA ASP A 258 -13.42 -0.20 4.13
C ASP A 258 -14.21 1.10 4.28
N THR A 259 -13.96 2.00 3.34
CA THR A 259 -14.51 3.35 3.35
C THR A 259 -14.97 3.79 1.96
N PRO A 260 -15.81 4.84 1.86
CA PRO A 260 -16.46 5.19 0.60
C PRO A 260 -15.51 5.71 -0.47
N GLY A 261 -15.70 5.22 -1.68
CA GLY A 261 -15.20 5.82 -2.91
C GLY A 261 -16.32 6.04 -3.92
N VAL A 262 -16.11 6.96 -4.85
CA VAL A 262 -16.98 7.11 -6.01
C VAL A 262 -16.20 7.33 -7.30
N TYR A 263 -16.70 6.74 -8.38
CA TYR A 263 -16.21 6.90 -9.75
C TYR A 263 -17.20 7.71 -10.60
N ARG A 264 -16.72 8.82 -11.16
CA ARG A 264 -17.48 9.77 -12.00
C ARG A 264 -17.08 9.66 -13.48
N GLY A 265 -16.83 8.44 -13.95
CA GLY A 265 -16.57 8.13 -15.35
C GLY A 265 -15.21 8.60 -15.87
N ALA A 266 -14.94 8.27 -17.13
CA ALA A 266 -13.70 8.64 -17.79
C ALA A 266 -13.70 10.13 -18.15
N ARG A 267 -12.60 10.82 -17.84
CA ARG A 267 -12.37 12.22 -18.21
C ARG A 267 -11.18 12.29 -19.16
N ALA A 268 -11.14 13.36 -19.97
CA ALA A 268 -10.00 13.61 -20.85
C ALA A 268 -8.72 13.64 -20.00
N GLU A 269 -7.74 12.84 -20.40
CA GLU A 269 -6.45 12.75 -19.71
C GLU A 269 -5.83 14.14 -19.64
N THR A 270 -5.54 14.63 -18.43
CA THR A 270 -4.47 15.61 -18.30
C THR A 270 -3.21 14.82 -18.59
N THR A 271 -2.63 14.98 -19.79
CA THR A 271 -1.37 14.32 -20.18
C THR A 271 -0.42 14.32 -18.99
N CYS A 272 0.12 13.15 -18.66
CA CYS A 272 1.10 13.00 -17.60
C CYS A 272 2.36 13.80 -17.96
N GLN A 273 2.37 15.10 -17.69
CA GLN A 273 3.57 15.90 -17.80
C GLN A 273 4.36 15.65 -16.52
N THR A 274 5.39 14.82 -16.61
CA THR A 274 6.57 14.95 -15.77
C THR A 274 7.30 16.24 -16.20
N GLY A 275 6.64 17.38 -16.03
CA GLY A 275 7.14 18.70 -16.33
C GLY A 275 7.56 19.34 -15.03
N ALA A 276 8.87 19.52 -14.84
CA ALA A 276 9.40 20.40 -13.81
C ALA A 276 8.60 21.71 -13.84
N ALA A 277 8.09 22.13 -12.69
CA ALA A 277 7.60 23.48 -12.51
C ALA A 277 8.76 24.43 -12.83
N THR A 278 8.75 25.02 -14.02
CA THR A 278 9.63 26.13 -14.35
C THR A 278 9.15 27.33 -13.54
N ASN A 279 9.82 27.59 -12.41
CA ASN A 279 9.83 28.92 -11.83
C ASN A 279 10.65 29.82 -12.77
N PRO A 280 10.07 30.90 -13.34
CA PRO A 280 10.84 31.88 -14.07
C PRO A 280 11.55 32.77 -13.04
N GLY A 281 12.79 32.44 -12.70
CA GLY A 281 13.60 33.33 -11.85
C GLY A 281 14.68 32.65 -11.04
N ALA A 282 15.64 31.98 -11.68
CA ALA A 282 16.97 31.79 -11.09
C ALA A 282 17.99 31.51 -12.20
N THR A 283 18.94 32.43 -12.38
CA THR A 283 20.12 32.34 -13.24
C THR A 283 21.13 31.30 -12.73
N PRO A 284 22.07 30.83 -13.59
CA PRO A 284 22.58 29.46 -13.56
C PRO A 284 23.87 29.32 -12.74
N SER A 285 24.10 28.13 -12.16
CA SER A 285 25.45 27.69 -11.85
C SER A 285 25.58 26.16 -11.91
N ALA A 286 26.48 25.74 -12.82
CA ALA A 286 27.23 24.48 -12.92
C ALA A 286 26.49 23.13 -12.85
N ALA A 287 26.38 22.49 -14.02
CA ALA A 287 26.10 21.06 -14.17
C ALA A 287 27.31 20.19 -13.77
N PRO A 288 27.08 18.94 -13.32
CA PRO A 288 27.53 17.78 -14.10
C PRO A 288 26.50 16.61 -14.12
N PRO A 289 26.79 15.51 -14.85
CA PRO A 289 26.20 15.06 -16.13
C PRO A 289 24.87 14.27 -16.00
N PRO A 290 24.20 13.89 -17.11
CA PRO A 290 22.84 13.35 -17.06
C PRO A 290 22.82 11.87 -16.64
N ALA A 291 21.96 11.52 -15.69
CA ALA A 291 21.49 10.14 -15.53
C ALA A 291 20.37 9.90 -16.56
N GLY A 292 20.71 9.17 -17.62
CA GLY A 292 19.76 8.72 -18.62
C GLY A 292 18.89 7.55 -18.14
N GLY A 293 17.69 7.45 -18.71
CA GLY A 293 16.94 6.19 -18.87
C GLY A 293 15.67 6.05 -18.05
N GLN A 294 14.53 6.41 -18.64
CA GLN A 294 13.24 5.80 -18.30
C GLN A 294 13.11 4.41 -18.95
N GLY A 295 12.42 3.50 -18.26
CA GLY A 295 11.43 2.61 -18.87
C GLY A 295 11.91 1.31 -19.53
N GLY A 296 12.07 0.27 -18.71
CA GLY A 296 12.02 -1.14 -19.11
C GLY A 296 11.48 -1.99 -17.96
N SER A 297 10.82 -3.11 -18.26
CA SER A 297 10.45 -4.13 -17.26
C SER A 297 11.73 -4.77 -16.71
N ALA A 298 12.40 -4.10 -15.78
CA ALA A 298 13.65 -4.57 -15.22
C ALA A 298 13.39 -5.87 -14.44
N SER A 299 14.00 -6.96 -14.89
CA SER A 299 14.01 -8.25 -14.21
C SER A 299 15.15 -8.33 -13.21
N PHE A 300 14.96 -9.05 -12.10
CA PHE A 300 16.05 -9.33 -11.16
C PHE A 300 17.24 -9.95 -11.90
N THR A 301 18.42 -9.36 -11.74
CA THR A 301 19.66 -9.86 -12.34
C THR A 301 20.62 -10.24 -11.23
N ALA A 302 20.87 -11.54 -11.07
CA ALA A 302 21.67 -12.08 -9.96
C ALA A 302 23.08 -11.48 -9.92
N GLY A 303 23.69 -11.19 -11.08
CA GLY A 303 25.02 -10.60 -11.18
C GLY A 303 25.09 -9.09 -10.96
N THR A 304 23.94 -8.39 -10.95
CA THR A 304 23.87 -6.93 -10.81
C THR A 304 22.52 -6.53 -10.20
N ILE A 305 22.44 -6.54 -8.87
CA ILE A 305 21.17 -6.28 -8.16
C ILE A 305 20.87 -4.77 -8.13
N ILE A 306 21.90 -3.96 -7.93
CA ILE A 306 21.82 -2.50 -7.80
C ILE A 306 23.18 -1.91 -8.20
N SER A 307 23.18 -0.74 -8.80
CA SER A 307 24.42 -0.09 -9.24
C SER A 307 25.21 0.45 -8.05
N ASP A 308 26.53 0.57 -8.20
CA ASP A 308 27.36 1.22 -7.19
C ASP A 308 26.98 2.70 -7.01
N ALA A 309 26.58 3.37 -8.09
CA ALA A 309 26.14 4.75 -8.07
C ALA A 309 24.89 4.93 -7.21
N GLU A 310 23.90 4.03 -7.32
CA GLU A 310 22.70 4.10 -6.47
C GLU A 310 23.01 3.63 -5.04
N PHE A 311 23.77 2.54 -4.86
CA PHE A 311 23.99 1.97 -3.53
C PHE A 311 24.82 2.88 -2.61
N PHE A 312 25.82 3.57 -3.15
CA PHE A 312 26.75 4.43 -2.41
C PHE A 312 26.45 5.92 -2.62
N ASN A 313 25.16 6.28 -2.68
CA ASN A 313 24.69 7.67 -2.79
C ASN A 313 24.05 8.16 -1.49
N ALA A 314 24.86 8.65 -0.55
CA ALA A 314 24.36 9.21 0.72
C ALA A 314 23.40 10.40 0.54
N GLY A 315 23.43 11.08 -0.61
CA GLY A 315 22.55 12.21 -0.94
C GLY A 315 21.20 11.83 -1.55
N ALA A 316 20.89 10.54 -1.71
CA ALA A 316 19.67 10.08 -2.38
C ALA A 316 18.36 10.42 -1.63
N MET A 317 18.44 10.66 -0.32
CA MET A 317 17.34 11.19 0.50
C MET A 317 17.89 12.14 1.56
N SER A 318 17.23 13.28 1.76
CA SER A 318 17.47 14.14 2.92
C SER A 318 16.89 13.52 4.20
N MET A 319 17.28 14.04 5.36
CA MET A 319 16.73 13.61 6.64
C MET A 319 15.21 13.82 6.72
N GLU A 320 14.71 14.93 6.19
CA GLU A 320 13.27 15.22 6.12
C GLU A 320 12.56 14.21 5.22
N GLN A 321 13.16 13.84 4.08
CA GLN A 321 12.61 12.82 3.20
C GLN A 321 12.58 11.44 3.85
N VAL A 322 13.61 11.06 4.61
CA VAL A 322 13.60 9.81 5.39
C VAL A 322 12.49 9.86 6.44
N ARG A 323 12.34 10.99 7.15
CA ARG A 323 11.27 11.16 8.15
C ARG A 323 9.89 11.06 7.52
N ALA A 324 9.66 11.75 6.40
CA ALA A 324 8.41 11.70 5.65
C ALA A 324 8.11 10.28 5.15
N PHE A 325 9.12 9.58 4.64
CA PHE A 325 9.00 8.20 4.20
C PHE A 325 8.55 7.26 5.33
N LEU A 326 9.14 7.39 6.53
CA LEU A 326 8.74 6.56 7.68
C LEU A 326 7.29 6.83 8.13
N VAL A 327 6.82 8.08 7.99
CA VAL A 327 5.42 8.43 8.24
C VAL A 327 4.51 7.85 7.15
N GLU A 328 4.89 7.98 5.88
CA GLU A 328 4.15 7.48 4.72
C GLU A 328 3.99 5.96 4.76
N LYS A 329 5.03 5.21 5.13
CA LYS A 329 5.00 3.74 5.10
C LYS A 329 4.29 3.08 6.26
N ASN A 330 3.99 3.83 7.32
CA ASN A 330 3.31 3.28 8.48
C ASN A 330 2.55 4.36 9.28
N PRO A 331 1.61 5.08 8.65
CA PRO A 331 0.97 6.27 9.23
C PRO A 331 0.14 5.92 10.46
N ARG A 332 -0.45 4.72 10.48
CA ARG A 332 -1.35 4.22 11.53
C ARG A 332 -0.69 3.26 12.51
N CYS A 333 0.64 3.23 12.52
CA CYS A 333 1.36 2.40 13.46
C CYS A 333 0.89 2.64 14.90
N THR A 334 0.58 1.55 15.60
CA THR A 334 0.29 1.55 17.02
C THR A 334 1.51 1.02 17.78
N PRO A 335 1.93 1.64 18.90
CA PRO A 335 2.96 1.09 19.75
C PRO A 335 2.62 -0.34 20.23
N ALA A 336 3.63 -1.15 20.51
CA ALA A 336 3.42 -2.44 21.14
C ALA A 336 2.84 -2.29 22.56
N ALA A 337 2.24 -3.37 23.06
CA ALA A 337 1.71 -3.43 24.43
C ALA A 337 2.78 -3.17 25.51
N ASP A 338 4.06 -3.45 25.20
CA ASP A 338 5.20 -3.16 26.09
C ASP A 338 5.70 -1.70 26.01
N GLY A 339 5.05 -0.85 25.21
CA GLY A 339 5.42 0.54 24.99
C GLY A 339 6.48 0.74 23.90
N THR A 340 6.92 -0.31 23.20
CA THR A 340 7.83 -0.16 22.06
C THR A 340 7.19 0.72 21.00
N ALA A 341 7.79 1.88 20.75
CA ALA A 341 7.30 2.85 19.79
C ALA A 341 7.45 2.36 18.35
N CYS A 342 6.56 2.85 17.49
CA CYS A 342 6.68 2.77 16.04
C CYS A 342 7.96 3.41 15.54
N LEU A 343 8.54 2.93 14.43
CA LEU A 343 9.81 3.46 13.93
C LEU A 343 9.78 4.96 13.66
N LYS A 344 8.66 5.50 13.13
CA LYS A 344 8.47 6.95 12.92
C LYS A 344 8.47 7.76 14.22
N ASP A 345 8.02 7.16 15.32
CA ASP A 345 7.88 7.80 16.65
C ASP A 345 9.03 7.43 17.59
N TYR A 346 9.88 6.48 17.21
CA TYR A 346 11.00 6.00 18.01
C TYR A 346 11.97 7.14 18.33
N ARG A 347 12.44 7.17 19.58
CA ARG A 347 13.43 8.13 20.08
C ARG A 347 14.45 7.40 20.93
N MET A 348 15.72 7.77 20.81
CA MET A 348 16.76 7.32 21.73
C MET A 348 17.88 8.35 21.88
N THR A 349 18.55 8.33 23.03
CA THR A 349 19.88 8.95 23.16
C THR A 349 20.90 8.03 22.50
N THR A 350 21.61 8.54 21.51
CA THR A 350 22.61 7.79 20.77
C THR A 350 24.02 8.06 21.28
N PRO A 351 24.89 7.04 21.33
CA PRO A 351 26.32 7.25 21.59
C PRO A 351 27.03 7.78 20.32
N THR A 352 28.22 8.35 20.52
CA THR A 352 29.16 8.55 19.40
C THR A 352 29.72 7.20 18.97
N LEU A 353 29.59 6.86 17.69
CA LEU A 353 30.04 5.59 17.11
C LEU A 353 31.17 5.83 16.12
N THR A 354 32.13 4.91 16.09
CA THR A 354 33.28 4.96 15.18
C THR A 354 33.54 3.59 14.57
N SER A 355 34.08 3.60 13.35
CA SER A 355 34.55 2.42 12.64
C SER A 355 35.65 2.81 11.65
N SER A 356 36.37 1.84 11.11
CA SER A 356 37.42 2.10 10.11
C SER A 356 36.87 2.40 8.71
N PHE A 357 35.57 2.20 8.46
CA PHE A 357 34.97 2.30 7.12
C PHE A 357 33.91 3.39 6.99
N CYS A 358 33.59 4.09 8.08
CA CYS A 358 32.70 5.25 8.09
C CYS A 358 33.32 6.37 8.90
N ALA A 359 32.95 7.61 8.59
CA ALA A 359 33.20 8.73 9.48
C ALA A 359 32.54 8.52 10.86
N PRO A 360 32.98 9.25 11.90
CA PRO A 360 32.33 9.19 13.21
C PRO A 360 30.85 9.61 13.14
N TYR A 361 29.97 8.78 13.68
CA TYR A 361 28.60 9.18 14.00
C TYR A 361 28.65 9.94 15.32
N GLN A 362 28.25 11.21 15.33
CA GLN A 362 28.21 11.99 16.59
C GLN A 362 26.92 11.68 17.35
N GLY A 363 27.00 11.28 18.61
CA GLY A 363 25.81 10.99 19.42
C GLY A 363 25.03 12.24 19.81
N ALA A 364 23.72 12.12 20.03
CA ALA A 364 22.88 13.18 20.58
C ALA A 364 21.70 12.59 21.38
N ALA A 365 21.12 13.41 22.25
CA ALA A 365 19.94 13.03 23.02
C ALA A 365 18.67 13.09 22.16
N GLY A 366 17.77 12.12 22.35
CA GLY A 366 16.42 12.14 21.77
C GLY A 366 16.37 12.09 20.24
N GLU A 367 17.33 11.45 19.59
CA GLU A 367 17.31 11.32 18.13
C GLU A 367 16.21 10.38 17.68
N ASP A 368 15.54 10.76 16.59
CA ASP A 368 14.57 9.91 15.93
C ASP A 368 15.22 8.94 14.93
N ALA A 369 14.45 7.93 14.51
CA ALA A 369 14.93 6.93 13.56
C ALA A 369 15.43 7.55 12.25
N ALA A 370 14.76 8.60 11.74
CA ALA A 370 15.16 9.28 10.51
C ALA A 370 16.53 9.95 10.64
N THR A 371 16.79 10.60 11.78
CA THR A 371 18.07 11.22 12.11
C THR A 371 19.16 10.17 12.21
N ILE A 372 18.89 9.04 12.88
CA ILE A 372 19.82 7.91 13.01
C ILE A 372 20.20 7.34 11.64
N ILE A 373 19.21 7.04 10.80
CA ILE A 373 19.41 6.49 9.45
C ILE A 373 20.21 7.48 8.59
N SER A 374 19.85 8.76 8.62
CA SER A 374 20.49 9.79 7.78
C SER A 374 21.94 10.06 8.19
N LYS A 375 22.22 10.10 9.49
CA LYS A 375 23.59 10.29 9.99
C LYS A 375 24.47 9.08 9.71
N ALA A 376 23.96 7.86 9.86
CA ALA A 376 24.70 6.65 9.48
C ALA A 376 24.96 6.58 7.97
N ALA A 377 23.94 6.86 7.14
CA ALA A 377 24.07 6.96 5.69
C ALA A 377 25.15 7.95 5.28
N THR A 378 25.11 9.17 5.83
CA THR A 378 26.10 10.22 5.56
C THR A 378 27.50 9.82 6.02
N ALA A 379 27.61 9.28 7.24
CA ALA A 379 28.89 8.86 7.79
C ALA A 379 29.57 7.76 6.96
N CYS A 380 28.78 6.84 6.40
CA CYS A 380 29.28 5.69 5.64
C CYS A 380 29.29 5.90 4.12
N GLY A 381 28.72 6.99 3.60
CA GLY A 381 28.56 7.16 2.15
C GLY A 381 27.59 6.14 1.53
N VAL A 382 26.60 5.67 2.28
CA VAL A 382 25.61 4.67 1.84
C VAL A 382 24.26 5.34 1.62
N ASN A 383 23.52 4.92 0.60
CA ASN A 383 22.20 5.47 0.30
C ASN A 383 21.17 5.19 1.41
N PRO A 384 20.48 6.21 1.96
CA PRO A 384 19.46 5.99 2.99
C PRO A 384 18.35 5.01 2.57
N ARG A 385 18.01 4.96 1.27
CA ARG A 385 17.04 4.01 0.69
C ARG A 385 17.49 2.56 0.88
N VAL A 386 18.80 2.30 0.73
CA VAL A 386 19.39 0.97 0.96
C VAL A 386 19.24 0.58 2.43
N LEU A 387 19.52 1.50 3.36
CA LEU A 387 19.38 1.23 4.78
C LEU A 387 17.93 0.96 5.19
N LEU A 388 16.98 1.75 4.67
CA LEU A 388 15.54 1.55 4.88
C LEU A 388 15.07 0.18 4.38
N VAL A 389 15.51 -0.22 3.18
CA VAL A 389 15.15 -1.53 2.60
C VAL A 389 15.74 -2.68 3.39
N ILE A 390 17.00 -2.57 3.84
CA ILE A 390 17.60 -3.63 4.66
C ILE A 390 16.88 -3.71 6.01
N LEU A 391 16.57 -2.57 6.64
CA LEU A 391 15.84 -2.54 7.90
C LEU A 391 14.45 -3.20 7.79
N GLN A 392 13.77 -3.03 6.66
CA GLN A 392 12.53 -3.76 6.36
C GLN A 392 12.77 -5.24 6.11
N LYS A 393 13.75 -5.58 5.29
CA LYS A 393 14.06 -6.97 4.95
C LYS A 393 14.46 -7.78 6.18
N GLU A 394 15.22 -7.19 7.11
CA GLU A 394 15.80 -7.87 8.26
C GLU A 394 14.83 -8.01 9.43
N GLN A 395 14.05 -6.97 9.75
CA GLN A 395 13.16 -6.99 10.92
C GLN A 395 11.73 -6.50 10.64
N GLY A 396 11.40 -6.16 9.40
CA GLY A 396 10.08 -5.59 9.04
C GLY A 396 9.80 -4.24 9.69
N LEU A 397 10.82 -3.57 10.22
CA LEU A 397 10.64 -2.46 11.16
C LEU A 397 10.04 -1.20 10.54
N VAL A 398 10.10 -1.03 9.21
CA VAL A 398 9.48 0.14 8.56
C VAL A 398 7.95 0.04 8.65
N THR A 399 7.40 -1.17 8.48
CA THR A 399 5.94 -1.41 8.49
C THR A 399 5.42 -2.10 9.75
N ALA A 400 6.29 -2.48 10.69
CA ALA A 400 5.88 -3.14 11.92
C ALA A 400 4.97 -2.26 12.79
N SER A 401 3.91 -2.86 13.34
CA SER A 401 2.90 -2.22 14.20
C SER A 401 2.41 -3.20 15.27
N GLY A 402 1.97 -2.67 16.42
CA GLY A 402 1.28 -3.43 17.47
C GLY A 402 2.12 -4.61 17.99
N SER A 403 1.52 -5.81 17.99
CA SER A 403 2.16 -7.04 18.50
C SER A 403 3.40 -7.47 17.72
N SER A 404 3.59 -6.97 16.50
CA SER A 404 4.80 -7.24 15.72
C SER A 404 6.00 -6.38 16.15
N LEU A 405 5.78 -5.28 16.89
CA LEU A 405 6.84 -4.46 17.46
C LEU A 405 7.33 -5.07 18.77
N THR A 406 8.66 -5.17 18.93
CA THR A 406 9.30 -5.55 20.20
C THR A 406 10.62 -4.82 20.34
N ALA A 407 11.05 -4.55 21.57
CA ALA A 407 12.38 -3.99 21.84
C ALA A 407 13.51 -4.83 21.22
N ALA A 408 13.32 -6.15 21.15
CA ALA A 408 14.26 -7.07 20.51
C ALA A 408 14.43 -6.77 19.02
N ARG A 409 13.38 -6.43 18.27
CA ARG A 409 13.53 -6.07 16.84
C ARG A 409 14.44 -4.85 16.66
N TYR A 410 14.34 -3.84 17.52
CA TYR A 410 15.23 -2.68 17.50
C TYR A 410 16.66 -3.04 17.90
N SER A 411 16.85 -3.96 18.85
CA SER A 411 18.19 -4.36 19.27
C SER A 411 18.97 -5.09 18.18
N LYS A 412 18.27 -5.76 17.24
CA LYS A 412 18.84 -6.46 16.08
C LYS A 412 18.30 -5.94 14.73
N ALA A 413 18.05 -4.63 14.64
CA ALA A 413 17.36 -3.97 13.52
C ALA A 413 17.89 -4.36 12.12
N MET A 414 19.19 -4.65 12.01
CA MET A 414 19.84 -5.02 10.75
C MET A 414 20.37 -6.47 10.79
N GLY A 415 20.29 -7.18 11.92
CA GLY A 415 20.91 -8.51 12.07
C GLY A 415 22.45 -8.48 12.14
N PHE A 416 23.06 -7.31 12.34
CA PHE A 416 24.52 -7.20 12.43
C PHE A 416 25.02 -7.81 13.74
N ARG A 417 25.95 -8.79 13.65
CA ARG A 417 26.50 -9.54 14.79
C ARG A 417 25.42 -10.26 15.62
N CYS A 418 24.40 -10.77 14.94
CA CYS A 418 23.33 -11.58 15.51
C CYS A 418 23.30 -12.96 14.85
N PRO A 419 24.12 -13.93 15.30
CA PRO A 419 24.12 -15.27 14.73
C PRO A 419 22.80 -16.01 15.01
N ASP A 420 22.33 -16.79 14.04
CA ASP A 420 21.15 -17.63 14.24
C ASP A 420 21.37 -18.63 15.40
N GLY A 421 20.40 -18.70 16.31
CA GLY A 421 20.45 -19.60 17.47
C GLY A 421 21.37 -19.15 18.62
N SER A 422 21.92 -17.93 18.58
CA SER A 422 22.72 -17.34 19.66
C SER A 422 22.28 -15.90 19.97
N PRO A 423 22.53 -15.38 21.19
CA PRO A 423 22.31 -13.97 21.49
C PRO A 423 23.14 -13.06 20.57
N CYS A 424 22.57 -11.92 20.19
CA CYS A 424 23.32 -10.86 19.53
C CYS A 424 24.43 -10.34 20.43
N ASP A 425 25.54 -9.92 19.83
CA ASP A 425 26.59 -9.22 20.55
C ASP A 425 26.05 -7.90 21.14
N PRO A 426 26.08 -7.72 22.47
CA PRO A 426 25.48 -6.57 23.14
C PRO A 426 26.15 -5.24 22.77
N THR A 427 27.41 -5.26 22.31
CA THR A 427 28.11 -4.04 21.85
C THR A 427 27.41 -3.40 20.66
N TYR A 428 26.75 -4.20 19.83
CA TYR A 428 26.08 -3.73 18.61
C TYR A 428 24.57 -3.62 18.76
N ALA A 429 24.04 -3.81 19.97
CA ALA A 429 22.61 -3.74 20.22
C ALA A 429 22.07 -2.30 20.09
N GLY A 430 20.86 -2.20 19.55
CA GLY A 430 20.09 -0.95 19.44
C GLY A 430 20.14 -0.34 18.05
N LEU A 431 19.12 0.46 17.72
CA LEU A 431 18.88 0.95 16.37
C LEU A 431 20.09 1.69 15.78
N ALA A 432 20.69 2.61 16.53
CA ALA A 432 21.84 3.40 16.05
C ALA A 432 23.07 2.53 15.76
N SER A 433 23.43 1.62 16.66
CA SER A 433 24.55 0.70 16.49
C SER A 433 24.30 -0.26 15.32
N GLN A 434 23.10 -0.85 15.23
CA GLN A 434 22.74 -1.76 14.15
C GLN A 434 22.81 -1.08 12.78
N VAL A 435 22.26 0.13 12.63
CA VAL A 435 22.27 0.84 11.35
C VAL A 435 23.69 1.30 10.98
N TYR A 436 24.45 1.88 11.92
CA TYR A 436 25.81 2.37 11.66
C TYR A 436 26.79 1.25 11.32
N TYR A 437 26.84 0.20 12.13
CA TYR A 437 27.81 -0.88 11.92
C TYR A 437 27.43 -1.81 10.76
N ALA A 438 26.13 -1.99 10.47
CA ALA A 438 25.72 -2.65 9.23
C ALA A 438 26.14 -1.83 8.00
N ALA A 439 25.94 -0.51 8.01
CA ALA A 439 26.39 0.35 6.92
C ALA A 439 27.93 0.29 6.75
N SER A 440 28.68 0.35 7.85
CA SER A 440 30.14 0.16 7.85
C SER A 440 30.56 -1.18 7.25
N ARG A 441 29.82 -2.26 7.56
CA ARG A 441 30.08 -3.58 7.01
C ARG A 441 29.80 -3.65 5.50
N LEU A 442 28.74 -3.02 5.02
CA LEU A 442 28.43 -2.93 3.58
C LEU A 442 29.55 -2.20 2.81
N VAL A 443 30.10 -1.12 3.38
CA VAL A 443 31.26 -0.42 2.82
C VAL A 443 32.50 -1.30 2.87
N GLN A 444 32.74 -2.00 3.99
CA GLN A 444 33.89 -2.89 4.16
C GLN A 444 33.91 -4.00 3.10
N TYR A 445 32.77 -4.59 2.73
CA TYR A 445 32.71 -5.62 1.70
C TYR A 445 33.29 -5.16 0.35
N GLY A 446 33.07 -3.88 0.00
CA GLY A 446 33.65 -3.28 -1.20
C GLY A 446 35.09 -2.78 -1.03
N ALA A 447 35.45 -2.30 0.17
CA ALA A 447 36.78 -1.74 0.45
C ALA A 447 37.85 -2.82 0.70
N GLN A 448 37.46 -3.99 1.18
CA GLN A 448 38.34 -5.12 1.48
C GLN A 448 37.85 -6.42 0.83
N PRO A 449 37.69 -6.46 -0.51
CA PRO A 449 37.02 -7.58 -1.19
C PRO A 449 37.76 -8.92 -0.99
N THR A 450 39.08 -8.90 -0.79
CA THR A 450 39.88 -10.11 -0.58
C THR A 450 39.61 -10.82 0.75
N SER A 451 39.03 -10.12 1.72
CA SER A 451 38.64 -10.69 3.02
C SER A 451 37.31 -11.43 2.98
N PHE A 452 36.61 -11.41 1.85
CA PHE A 452 35.27 -11.98 1.70
C PHE A 452 35.17 -12.92 0.49
N ARG A 453 34.10 -13.72 0.50
CA ARG A 453 33.83 -14.73 -0.53
C ARG A 453 33.47 -14.07 -1.86
N PHE A 454 32.47 -13.20 -1.86
CA PHE A 454 31.92 -12.61 -3.08
C PHE A 454 32.61 -11.30 -3.43
N ARG A 455 33.03 -11.14 -4.68
CA ARG A 455 33.80 -9.98 -5.16
C ARG A 455 33.32 -9.56 -6.53
N ALA A 456 33.37 -8.25 -6.81
CA ALA A 456 33.11 -7.73 -8.15
C ALA A 456 34.13 -8.30 -9.15
N GLY A 457 33.65 -8.64 -10.36
CA GLY A 457 34.41 -9.32 -11.41
C GLY A 457 34.55 -10.83 -11.23
N GLY A 458 34.16 -11.39 -10.08
CA GLY A 458 34.23 -12.83 -9.83
C GLY A 458 32.99 -13.59 -10.32
N THR A 459 33.19 -14.84 -10.72
CA THR A 459 32.10 -15.79 -11.00
C THR A 459 32.05 -16.85 -9.91
N TYR A 460 30.87 -17.09 -9.36
CA TYR A 460 30.67 -17.95 -8.20
C TYR A 460 29.46 -18.84 -8.39
N GLU A 461 29.56 -20.09 -7.92
CA GLU A 461 28.37 -20.91 -7.67
C GLU A 461 27.68 -20.39 -6.41
N ILE A 462 26.54 -19.72 -6.60
CA ILE A 462 25.73 -19.17 -5.50
C ILE A 462 24.55 -20.10 -5.26
N ALA A 463 24.40 -20.59 -4.04
CA ALA A 463 23.32 -21.51 -3.70
C ALA A 463 21.96 -20.80 -3.69
N TYR A 464 20.91 -21.54 -4.03
CA TYR A 464 19.53 -21.07 -3.91
C TYR A 464 18.98 -21.13 -2.48
N HIS A 465 19.56 -22.01 -1.65
CA HIS A 465 19.12 -22.27 -0.27
C HIS A 465 20.30 -22.83 0.54
N PRO A 466 20.31 -22.70 1.88
CA PRO A 466 21.29 -23.40 2.74
C PRO A 466 21.33 -24.92 2.53
N THR A 467 20.18 -25.52 2.18
CA THR A 467 20.07 -26.95 1.89
C THR A 467 20.72 -27.26 0.55
N ALA A 468 21.80 -28.04 0.56
CA ALA A 468 22.60 -28.34 -0.63
C ALA A 468 21.80 -28.98 -1.79
N SER A 469 20.77 -29.78 -1.49
CA SER A 469 19.92 -30.42 -2.51
C SER A 469 19.10 -29.43 -3.34
N CYS A 470 18.96 -28.18 -2.89
CA CYS A 470 18.28 -27.12 -3.64
C CYS A 470 19.12 -26.56 -4.79
N GLY A 471 20.41 -26.89 -4.85
CA GLY A 471 21.30 -26.53 -5.93
C GLY A 471 21.82 -25.08 -5.90
N SER A 472 22.52 -24.73 -6.97
CA SER A 472 23.15 -23.43 -7.21
C SER A 472 23.13 -23.09 -8.70
N SER A 473 23.56 -21.89 -9.04
CA SER A 473 24.01 -21.56 -10.40
C SER A 473 25.18 -20.60 -10.38
N SER A 474 25.87 -20.55 -11.53
CA SER A 474 26.96 -19.63 -11.78
C SER A 474 26.46 -18.20 -11.93
N VAL A 475 26.99 -17.31 -11.09
CA VAL A 475 26.68 -15.88 -11.12
C VAL A 475 27.98 -15.10 -11.23
N THR A 476 28.10 -14.30 -12.28
CA THR A 476 29.16 -13.30 -12.43
C THR A 476 28.72 -12.01 -11.76
N ILE A 477 29.36 -11.65 -10.64
CA ILE A 477 29.05 -10.41 -9.90
C ILE A 477 29.80 -9.26 -10.57
N THR A 478 29.08 -8.24 -11.05
CA THR A 478 29.66 -7.18 -11.89
C THR A 478 30.13 -5.96 -11.10
N ASN A 479 29.59 -5.72 -9.90
CA ASN A 479 29.86 -4.51 -9.12
C ASN A 479 29.97 -4.77 -7.61
N ARG A 480 30.54 -3.80 -6.88
CA ARG A 480 30.83 -3.98 -5.44
C ARG A 480 29.57 -3.94 -4.57
N ALA A 481 28.51 -3.23 -4.98
CA ALA A 481 27.23 -3.19 -4.28
C ALA A 481 26.56 -4.57 -4.25
N THR A 482 26.54 -5.26 -5.39
CA THR A 482 26.02 -6.62 -5.51
C THR A 482 26.88 -7.60 -4.71
N ALA A 483 28.22 -7.46 -4.75
CA ALA A 483 29.10 -8.25 -3.90
C ALA A 483 28.81 -8.04 -2.40
N ALA A 484 28.56 -6.79 -1.98
CA ALA A 484 28.21 -6.46 -0.60
C ALA A 484 26.90 -7.14 -0.18
N LEU A 485 25.88 -7.13 -1.04
CA LEU A 485 24.61 -7.80 -0.79
C LEU A 485 24.75 -9.33 -0.64
N TYR A 486 25.55 -10.00 -1.48
CA TYR A 486 25.79 -11.44 -1.31
C TYR A 486 26.65 -11.78 -0.08
N ASN A 487 27.62 -10.94 0.27
CA ASN A 487 28.36 -11.15 1.53
C ASN A 487 27.49 -10.88 2.76
N TYR A 488 26.45 -10.07 2.63
CA TYR A 488 25.44 -9.84 3.66
C TYR A 488 24.42 -10.98 3.75
N THR A 489 23.91 -11.44 2.61
CA THR A 489 22.93 -12.52 2.50
C THR A 489 23.34 -13.49 1.38
N PRO A 490 23.97 -14.63 1.71
CA PRO A 490 24.75 -15.44 0.75
C PRO A 490 23.92 -16.42 -0.08
N TYR A 491 22.74 -16.00 -0.55
CA TYR A 491 21.85 -16.81 -1.39
C TYR A 491 21.24 -15.98 -2.51
N GLN A 492 21.09 -16.60 -3.69
CA GLN A 492 20.32 -16.04 -4.80
C GLN A 492 18.91 -16.66 -4.82
N PRO A 493 17.89 -15.96 -5.31
CA PRO A 493 16.57 -16.56 -5.50
C PRO A 493 16.61 -17.64 -6.59
N ASN A 494 15.82 -18.70 -6.42
CA ASN A 494 15.57 -19.68 -7.48
C ASN A 494 14.44 -19.21 -8.40
N ALA A 495 14.15 -20.00 -9.43
CA ALA A 495 13.09 -19.69 -10.39
C ALA A 495 11.70 -19.55 -9.72
N ALA A 496 11.38 -20.37 -8.72
CA ALA A 496 10.12 -20.28 -8.00
C ALA A 496 9.98 -18.94 -7.25
N ALA A 497 11.03 -18.52 -6.54
CA ALA A 497 11.07 -17.23 -5.85
C ALA A 497 11.00 -16.03 -6.82
N LEU A 498 11.55 -16.16 -8.03
CA LEU A 498 11.49 -15.11 -9.06
C LEU A 498 10.16 -15.08 -9.81
N ALA A 499 9.52 -16.24 -10.00
CA ALA A 499 8.21 -16.34 -10.62
C ALA A 499 7.12 -15.73 -9.73
N ASN A 500 7.25 -15.87 -8.41
CA ASN A 500 6.38 -15.23 -7.46
C ASN A 500 7.13 -14.11 -6.76
N MET A 501 7.14 -12.88 -7.29
CA MET A 501 7.88 -11.77 -6.68
C MET A 501 7.22 -11.19 -5.43
N GLN A 502 5.91 -11.35 -5.22
CA GLN A 502 5.21 -10.79 -4.06
C GLN A 502 4.98 -11.82 -2.94
N GLY A 503 4.77 -13.10 -3.27
CA GLY A 503 4.49 -14.18 -2.31
C GLY A 503 5.68 -15.09 -1.99
N SER A 504 5.38 -16.37 -1.72
CA SER A 504 6.37 -17.41 -1.43
C SER A 504 6.70 -18.25 -2.67
N GLY A 505 7.94 -18.69 -2.78
CA GLY A 505 8.33 -19.75 -3.71
C GLY A 505 8.21 -21.14 -3.06
N ASP A 506 8.95 -22.10 -3.60
CA ASP A 506 9.04 -23.47 -3.07
C ASP A 506 9.96 -23.59 -1.84
N SER A 507 10.12 -24.82 -1.32
CA SER A 507 11.01 -25.13 -0.19
C SER A 507 12.50 -24.83 -0.43
N CYS A 508 12.89 -24.49 -1.66
CA CYS A 508 14.25 -24.16 -2.05
C CYS A 508 14.45 -22.66 -2.32
N SER A 509 13.43 -21.85 -2.01
CA SER A 509 13.42 -20.42 -2.25
C SER A 509 14.13 -19.66 -1.13
N SER A 510 15.09 -18.80 -1.51
CA SER A 510 15.68 -17.80 -0.63
C SER A 510 15.23 -16.40 -1.01
N TYR A 511 14.86 -15.60 0.00
CA TYR A 511 14.20 -14.32 -0.21
C TYR A 511 15.07 -13.10 0.03
N GLY A 512 16.28 -13.24 0.59
CA GLY A 512 17.09 -12.08 1.01
C GLY A 512 17.37 -11.06 -0.10
N ASN A 513 18.17 -11.45 -1.09
CA ASN A 513 18.54 -10.55 -2.20
C ASN A 513 17.35 -10.21 -3.10
N ARG A 514 16.40 -11.14 -3.25
CA ARG A 514 15.12 -10.89 -3.93
C ARG A 514 14.32 -9.79 -3.25
N ASN A 515 14.07 -9.90 -1.95
CA ASN A 515 13.28 -8.95 -1.17
C ASN A 515 13.97 -7.60 -1.10
N PHE A 516 15.30 -7.57 -1.00
CA PHE A 516 16.05 -6.32 -1.14
C PHE A 516 15.71 -5.64 -2.47
N TRP A 517 15.92 -6.32 -3.59
CA TRP A 517 15.65 -5.78 -4.92
C TRP A 517 14.18 -5.34 -5.07
N ARG A 518 13.26 -6.18 -4.62
CA ARG A 518 11.82 -5.95 -4.66
C ARG A 518 11.40 -4.72 -3.88
N TYR A 519 11.74 -4.63 -2.60
CA TYR A 519 11.38 -3.47 -1.77
C TYR A 519 12.04 -2.20 -2.30
N TYR A 520 13.28 -2.28 -2.77
CA TYR A 520 13.95 -1.14 -3.37
C TYR A 520 13.19 -0.62 -4.59
N ARG A 521 12.81 -1.52 -5.50
CA ARG A 521 12.02 -1.19 -6.69
C ARG A 521 10.64 -0.66 -6.34
N LEU A 522 9.95 -1.31 -5.41
CA LEU A 522 8.62 -0.93 -4.95
C LEU A 522 8.60 0.47 -4.34
N TRP A 523 9.59 0.80 -3.52
CA TRP A 523 9.61 2.06 -2.77
C TRP A 523 10.28 3.21 -3.52
N PHE A 524 11.30 2.93 -4.33
CA PHE A 524 12.18 3.96 -4.89
C PHE A 524 12.37 3.86 -6.41
N GLY A 525 11.73 2.90 -7.08
CA GLY A 525 11.72 2.79 -8.52
C GLY A 525 12.93 2.04 -9.08
N SER A 526 13.96 2.72 -9.57
CA SER A 526 15.09 2.06 -10.24
C SER A 526 16.21 1.71 -9.27
N THR A 527 16.86 0.55 -9.49
CA THR A 527 18.13 0.18 -8.85
C THR A 527 19.35 0.67 -9.64
N GLY A 528 19.12 1.47 -10.69
CA GLY A 528 20.17 2.06 -11.52
C GLY A 528 20.90 1.07 -12.42
N VAL A 529 20.28 -0.08 -12.71
CA VAL A 529 20.81 -1.17 -13.54
C VAL A 529 19.80 -1.62 -14.59
#